data_AF-A0A2G8KXB5-F1
#
_entry.id   AF-A0A2G8KXB5-F1
#
_cell.length_a   1.000
_cell.length_b   1.000
_cell.length_c   1.000
_cell.angle_alpha   90.00
_cell.angle_beta   90.00
_cell.angle_gamma   90.00
#
_symmetry.space_group_name_H-M   'P 1'
#
loop_
_entity.id
_entity.type
_entity.pdbx_description
1 polymer ?
#
loop_
_entity_poly.entity_id
_entity_poly.type
_entity_poly.pdbx_seq_one_letter_code
_entity_poly.pdbx_strand_id
1 'polypeptide(L)'
;MAAKHVEETAKKNYTGFGRFKAKLGDILTKDSILQLATFFGYPPAQIDLLQNEISRNHFMIRYMEERGQITETDISTLLYALKVLNLHEIQKKAQTLFELHTGKRCTGNDQSMQQPEDLNFGKLDLGSNESFTSDFTILGLASFSSADQHSITLENGKLVPVSSTLEDLQINTNNGKEFTQDQVIGILLFAQQCKRLKKLSFIDCLLPLSLLVGSLSPITKLRNIQVSWTPTEHGFHLDSSRGKWVSNSKEATTLE
;
A
#
# COMPACT_ATOMS: atom_id res chain seq x y z
N MET A 1 -7.52 53.47 -8.85
CA MET A 1 -6.71 52.99 -7.70
C MET A 1 -7.20 51.60 -7.32
N ALA A 2 -6.65 50.56 -7.94
CA ALA A 2 -7.12 49.18 -7.87
C ALA A 2 -5.99 48.23 -7.44
N ALA A 3 -5.25 48.61 -6.41
CA ALA A 3 -4.08 47.87 -5.94
C ALA A 3 -3.98 47.92 -4.42
N LYS A 4 -5.02 47.45 -3.73
CA LYS A 4 -4.95 47.19 -2.28
C LYS A 4 -5.92 46.14 -1.77
N HIS A 5 -6.43 45.29 -2.66
CA HIS A 5 -7.40 44.24 -2.33
C HIS A 5 -6.96 42.83 -2.80
N VAL A 6 -5.65 42.60 -2.89
CA VAL A 6 -5.07 41.29 -3.31
C VAL A 6 -4.01 40.77 -2.32
N GLU A 7 -3.63 41.55 -1.30
CA GLU A 7 -2.58 41.15 -0.36
C GLU A 7 -3.12 40.80 1.04
N GLU A 8 -4.36 40.32 1.09
CA GLU A 8 -5.07 40.02 2.33
C GLU A 8 -5.68 38.60 2.33
N THR A 9 -4.92 37.57 1.90
CA THR A 9 -5.34 36.15 2.06
C THR A 9 -4.20 35.14 2.27
N ALA A 10 -3.01 35.57 2.71
CA ALA A 10 -1.85 34.65 2.85
C ALA A 10 -1.26 34.54 4.28
N LYS A 11 -2.02 34.89 5.31
CA LYS A 11 -1.66 34.59 6.71
C LYS A 11 -2.76 33.78 7.37
N LYS A 12 -3.00 32.56 6.86
CA LYS A 12 -3.73 31.56 7.65
C LYS A 12 -2.81 31.09 8.77
N ASN A 13 -3.26 31.26 10.00
CA ASN A 13 -2.60 30.81 11.22
C ASN A 13 -2.37 29.28 11.16
N TYR A 14 -1.17 28.85 10.78
CA TYR A 14 -0.81 27.43 10.75
C TYR A 14 -0.45 26.95 12.17
N THR A 15 -1.47 26.62 12.96
CA THR A 15 -1.35 25.73 14.12
C THR A 15 -1.77 24.34 13.68
N GLY A 16 -1.03 23.29 14.03
CA GLY A 16 -1.36 21.91 13.62
C GLY A 16 -0.55 21.37 12.43
N PHE A 17 -1.22 20.55 11.63
CA PHE A 17 -0.63 19.77 10.53
C PHE A 17 0.05 20.63 9.45
N GLY A 18 -0.45 21.84 9.17
CA GLY A 18 0.19 22.73 8.19
C GLY A 18 1.60 23.19 8.59
N ARG A 19 1.85 23.41 9.89
CA ARG A 19 3.20 23.74 10.38
C ARG A 19 4.12 22.52 10.36
N PHE A 20 3.57 21.34 10.66
CA PHE A 20 4.28 20.08 10.44
C PHE A 20 4.71 19.92 8.98
N LYS A 21 3.82 20.15 8.01
CA LYS A 21 4.13 20.05 6.57
C LYS A 21 5.27 20.97 6.15
N ALA A 22 5.25 22.22 6.60
CA ALA A 22 6.34 23.17 6.32
C ALA A 22 7.68 22.68 6.91
N LYS A 23 7.66 22.21 8.17
CA LYS A 23 8.87 21.71 8.85
C LYS A 23 9.36 20.36 8.33
N LEU A 24 8.46 19.50 7.87
CA LEU A 24 8.81 18.27 7.18
C LEU A 24 9.51 18.60 5.85
N GLY A 25 9.01 19.59 5.12
CA GLY A 25 9.68 20.13 3.94
C GLY A 25 11.11 20.62 4.24
N ASP A 26 11.34 21.30 5.37
CA ASP A 26 12.67 21.79 5.75
C ASP A 26 13.70 20.67 6.04
N ILE A 27 13.25 19.51 6.54
CA ILE A 27 14.15 18.40 6.91
C ILE A 27 14.41 17.40 5.76
N LEU A 28 13.60 17.43 4.71
CA LEU A 28 13.74 16.56 3.56
C LEU A 28 14.83 17.08 2.61
N THR A 29 15.84 16.24 2.36
CA THR A 29 16.89 16.53 1.38
C THR A 29 16.52 16.02 -0.01
N LYS A 30 17.19 16.51 -1.05
CA LYS A 30 17.00 16.03 -2.43
C LYS A 30 17.13 14.50 -2.52
N ASP A 31 18.15 13.95 -1.87
CA ASP A 31 18.42 12.51 -1.90
C ASP A 31 17.31 11.72 -1.19
N SER A 32 16.90 12.16 0.00
CA SER A 32 15.80 11.56 0.74
C SER A 32 14.47 11.62 -0.02
N ILE A 33 14.21 12.71 -0.74
CA ILE A 33 13.00 12.88 -1.54
C ILE A 33 12.98 11.91 -2.72
N LEU A 34 14.10 11.73 -3.42
CA LEU A 34 14.20 10.78 -4.53
C LEU A 34 14.10 9.33 -4.04
N GLN A 35 14.73 9.01 -2.91
CA GLN A 35 14.60 7.69 -2.28
C GLN A 35 13.16 7.40 -1.87
N LEU A 36 12.48 8.37 -1.24
CA LEU A 36 11.08 8.24 -0.86
C LEU A 36 10.16 8.14 -2.07
N ALA A 37 10.36 8.96 -3.10
CA ALA A 37 9.57 8.91 -4.32
C ALA A 37 9.74 7.57 -5.04
N THR A 38 10.96 7.02 -5.06
CA THR A 38 11.24 5.69 -5.61
C THR A 38 10.60 4.59 -4.77
N PHE A 39 10.72 4.67 -3.44
CA PHE A 39 10.14 3.71 -2.50
C PHE A 39 8.61 3.68 -2.58
N PHE A 40 7.99 4.85 -2.71
CA PHE A 40 6.55 5.00 -2.88
C PHE A 40 6.08 4.77 -4.32
N GLY A 41 6.99 4.44 -5.25
CA GLY A 41 6.65 4.10 -6.63
C GLY A 41 6.09 5.27 -7.45
N TYR A 42 6.50 6.51 -7.18
CA TYR A 42 5.99 7.66 -7.93
C TYR A 42 6.32 7.54 -9.44
N PRO A 43 5.41 7.93 -10.34
CA PRO A 43 5.65 7.91 -11.78
C PRO A 43 6.88 8.73 -12.17
N PRO A 44 7.64 8.34 -13.22
CA PRO A 44 8.80 9.09 -13.68
C PRO A 44 8.53 10.59 -13.91
N ALA A 45 7.36 10.93 -14.44
CA ALA A 45 6.94 12.33 -14.63
C ALA A 45 6.83 13.11 -13.30
N GLN A 46 6.41 12.47 -12.21
CA GLN A 46 6.39 13.09 -10.88
C GLN A 46 7.80 13.18 -10.29
N ILE A 47 8.63 12.17 -10.51
CA ILE A 47 10.04 12.16 -10.08
C ILE A 47 10.83 13.28 -10.78
N ASP A 48 10.60 13.51 -12.07
CA ASP A 48 11.23 14.58 -12.84
C ASP A 48 10.85 15.97 -12.29
N LEU A 49 9.59 16.16 -11.90
CA LEU A 49 9.15 17.38 -11.23
C LEU A 49 9.81 17.58 -9.85
N LEU A 50 10.09 16.48 -9.13
CA LEU A 50 10.83 16.50 -7.87
C LEU A 50 12.33 16.77 -8.06
N GLN A 51 12.88 16.68 -9.28
CA GLN A 51 14.26 17.07 -9.52
C GLN A 51 14.45 18.61 -9.50
N ASN A 52 13.39 19.39 -9.75
CA ASN A 52 13.44 20.85 -9.82
C ASN A 52 13.56 21.51 -8.42
N GLU A 53 14.57 22.36 -8.24
CA GLU A 53 14.98 22.97 -6.95
C GLU A 53 13.89 23.82 -6.27
N ILE A 54 13.09 24.57 -7.03
CA ILE A 54 12.34 25.72 -6.49
C ILE A 54 11.16 25.28 -5.61
N SER A 55 10.65 24.06 -5.80
CA SER A 55 9.47 23.58 -5.06
C SER A 55 9.47 22.09 -4.78
N ARG A 56 10.61 21.40 -4.95
CA ARG A 56 10.79 19.96 -4.70
C ARG A 56 10.15 19.49 -3.39
N ASN A 57 10.47 20.18 -2.31
CA ASN A 57 10.05 19.79 -0.97
C ASN A 57 8.54 20.00 -0.82
N HIS A 58 7.99 21.07 -1.38
CA HIS A 58 6.54 21.31 -1.39
C HIS A 58 5.78 20.26 -2.21
N PHE A 59 6.27 19.91 -3.40
CA PHE A 59 5.68 18.86 -4.24
C PHE A 59 5.72 17.50 -3.57
N MET A 60 6.83 17.17 -2.90
CA MET A 60 6.92 15.91 -2.18
C MET A 60 5.87 15.82 -1.06
N ILE A 61 5.76 16.87 -0.24
CA ILE A 61 4.76 16.91 0.83
C ILE A 61 3.34 16.81 0.29
N ARG A 62 3.06 17.52 -0.82
CA ARG A 62 1.76 17.46 -1.48
C ARG A 62 1.43 16.07 -2.00
N TYR A 63 2.37 15.38 -2.67
CA TYR A 63 2.15 14.02 -3.15
C TYR A 63 1.97 13.01 -2.02
N MET A 64 2.71 13.15 -0.93
CA MET A 64 2.52 12.31 0.26
C MET A 64 1.14 12.51 0.88
N GLU A 65 0.63 13.74 0.90
CA GLU A 65 -0.70 14.06 1.42
C GLU A 65 -1.81 13.54 0.49
N GLU A 66 -1.71 13.78 -0.83
CA GLU A 66 -2.67 13.31 -1.83
C GLU A 66 -2.76 11.77 -1.88
N ARG A 67 -1.68 11.07 -1.53
CA ARG A 67 -1.61 9.60 -1.45
C ARG A 67 -1.92 9.04 -0.06
N GLY A 68 -2.28 9.88 0.92
CA GLY A 68 -2.56 9.44 2.29
C GLY A 68 -1.34 8.89 3.07
N GLN A 69 -0.12 9.13 2.58
CA GLN A 69 1.12 8.71 3.22
C GLN A 69 1.47 9.57 4.44
N ILE A 70 0.97 10.80 4.45
CA ILE A 70 0.92 11.67 5.62
C ILE A 70 -0.49 12.23 5.76
N THR A 71 -1.03 12.19 6.96
CA THR A 71 -2.33 12.76 7.30
C THR A 71 -2.22 13.53 8.61
N GLU A 72 -3.23 14.36 8.93
CA GLU A 72 -3.27 15.09 10.19
C GLU A 72 -3.34 14.17 11.42
N THR A 73 -3.75 12.91 11.24
CA THR A 73 -3.88 11.90 12.30
C THR A 73 -2.75 10.90 12.32
N ASP A 74 -2.10 10.64 11.18
CA ASP A 74 -1.19 9.53 11.02
C ASP A 74 -0.05 9.84 10.03
N ILE A 75 1.17 9.52 10.45
CA ILE A 75 2.39 9.57 9.64
C ILE A 75 3.14 8.23 9.66
N SER A 76 2.50 7.15 10.10
CA SER A 76 3.11 5.83 10.25
C SER A 76 3.69 5.32 8.93
N THR A 77 3.01 5.58 7.81
CA THR A 77 3.48 5.24 6.45
C THR A 77 4.80 5.94 6.13
N LEU A 78 4.92 7.23 6.47
CA LEU A 78 6.17 7.98 6.30
C LEU A 78 7.28 7.46 7.23
N LEU A 79 6.98 7.22 8.52
CA LEU A 79 7.96 6.72 9.48
C LEU A 79 8.47 5.32 9.09
N TYR A 80 7.58 4.49 8.58
CA TYR A 80 7.91 3.17 8.06
C TYR A 80 8.85 3.27 6.84
N ALA A 81 8.51 4.11 5.86
CA ALA A 81 9.35 4.33 4.69
C ALA A 81 10.75 4.84 5.08
N LEU A 82 10.82 5.83 5.97
CA LEU A 82 12.09 6.36 6.48
C LEU A 82 12.90 5.31 7.22
N LYS A 83 12.25 4.40 7.96
CA LYS A 83 12.91 3.27 8.64
C LYS A 83 13.50 2.28 7.65
N VAL A 84 12.74 1.89 6.62
CA VAL A 84 13.20 0.94 5.58
C VAL A 84 14.34 1.52 4.75
N LEU A 85 14.32 2.83 4.50
CA LEU A 85 15.37 3.55 3.79
C LEU A 85 16.59 3.89 4.67
N ASN A 86 16.64 3.41 5.92
CA ASN A 86 17.69 3.73 6.89
C ASN A 86 17.89 5.25 7.15
N LEU A 87 16.85 6.05 6.93
CA LEU A 87 16.84 7.50 7.16
C LEU A 87 16.44 7.83 8.61
N HIS A 88 17.12 7.20 9.58
CA HIS A 88 16.77 7.26 11.00
C HIS A 88 16.78 8.68 11.58
N GLU A 89 17.69 9.54 11.11
CA GLU A 89 17.78 10.93 11.55
C GLU A 89 16.57 11.76 11.09
N ILE A 90 16.08 11.50 9.87
CA ILE A 90 14.89 12.17 9.32
C ILE A 90 13.64 11.60 9.99
N GLN A 91 13.60 10.29 10.24
CA GLN A 91 12.52 9.61 10.96
C GLN A 91 12.30 10.23 12.36
N LYS A 92 13.35 10.33 13.18
CA LYS A 92 13.26 10.91 14.53
C LYS A 92 12.79 12.37 14.49
N LYS A 93 13.33 13.16 13.56
CA LYS A 93 12.94 14.57 13.38
C LYS A 93 11.48 14.69 12.91
N ALA A 94 11.05 13.89 11.95
CA ALA A 94 9.67 13.87 11.46
C ALA A 94 8.68 13.49 12.57
N GLN A 95 8.98 12.46 13.36
CA GLN A 95 8.18 12.06 14.51
C GLN A 95 8.09 13.19 15.54
N THR A 96 9.23 13.74 15.96
CA THR A 96 9.27 14.85 16.93
C THR A 96 8.47 16.06 16.45
N LEU A 97 8.61 16.43 15.18
CA LEU A 97 7.88 17.55 14.59
C LEU A 97 6.38 17.30 14.50
N PHE A 98 5.96 16.06 14.23
CA PHE A 98 4.56 15.70 14.19
C PHE A 98 3.95 15.82 15.59
N GLU A 99 4.55 15.17 16.58
CA GLU A 99 4.05 15.19 17.96
C GLU A 99 4.02 16.61 18.53
N LEU A 100 5.04 17.43 18.23
CA LEU A 100 5.13 18.82 18.66
C LEU A 100 4.04 19.71 18.05
N HIS A 101 3.68 19.48 16.79
CA HIS A 101 2.77 20.37 16.06
C HIS A 101 1.32 19.88 16.02
N THR A 102 1.06 18.59 16.09
CA THR A 102 -0.29 18.01 16.11
C THR A 102 -0.76 17.61 17.50
N GLY A 103 0.15 17.49 18.47
CA GLY A 103 -0.16 17.00 19.82
C GLY A 103 -0.51 15.51 19.87
N LYS A 104 -0.42 14.80 18.73
CA LYS A 104 -0.72 13.37 18.61
C LYS A 104 0.59 12.61 18.72
N ARG A 105 0.66 11.67 19.66
CA ARG A 105 1.80 10.76 19.79
C ARG A 105 1.78 9.75 18.66
N CYS A 106 2.89 9.61 17.95
CA CYS A 106 3.10 8.47 17.09
C CYS A 106 3.37 7.29 18.03
N THR A 107 2.47 6.31 18.08
CA THR A 107 2.70 5.10 18.88
C THR A 107 3.79 4.27 18.23
N GLY A 108 5.05 4.63 18.51
CA GLY A 108 6.21 4.01 17.93
C GLY A 108 7.44 4.30 18.78
N ASN A 109 7.64 3.43 19.77
CA ASN A 109 8.80 3.24 20.66
C ASN A 109 8.90 4.23 21.85
N ASP A 110 9.05 3.80 23.12
CA ASP A 110 9.95 2.77 23.64
C ASP A 110 9.45 2.02 24.90
N GLN A 111 9.90 0.76 25.05
CA GLN A 111 10.08 -0.02 26.30
C GLN A 111 8.85 -0.37 27.18
N SER A 112 8.06 -1.35 26.74
CA SER A 112 7.74 -2.46 27.64
C SER A 112 7.94 -3.78 26.91
N MET A 113 8.89 -4.56 27.39
CA MET A 113 9.04 -5.98 27.11
C MET A 113 7.73 -6.71 27.42
N GLN A 114 6.85 -6.83 26.44
CA GLN A 114 6.01 -8.00 26.26
C GLN A 114 5.97 -8.23 24.75
N GLN A 115 6.63 -9.30 24.32
CA GLN A 115 6.41 -9.87 23.00
C GLN A 115 4.90 -10.06 22.82
N PRO A 116 4.28 -9.60 21.72
CA PRO A 116 3.17 -10.36 21.20
C PRO A 116 3.81 -11.60 20.59
N GLU A 117 3.86 -12.65 21.39
CA GLU A 117 3.98 -14.00 20.89
C GLU A 117 2.94 -14.14 19.75
N ASP A 118 3.42 -14.51 18.56
CA ASP A 118 2.66 -15.02 17.40
C ASP A 118 1.97 -14.07 16.41
N LEU A 119 2.64 -13.02 15.93
CA LEU A 119 2.35 -12.48 14.59
C LEU A 119 3.62 -12.44 13.72
N ASN A 120 3.98 -13.61 13.20
CA ASN A 120 4.91 -13.79 12.09
C ASN A 120 4.30 -13.20 10.79
N PHE A 121 4.37 -11.87 10.63
CA PHE A 121 4.22 -11.27 9.31
C PHE A 121 5.53 -11.48 8.54
N GLY A 122 5.56 -12.53 7.72
CA GLY A 122 6.61 -12.76 6.73
C GLY A 122 6.59 -11.68 5.65
N LYS A 123 7.08 -10.48 5.97
CA LYS A 123 7.47 -9.51 4.95
C LYS A 123 8.80 -9.98 4.37
N LEU A 124 8.75 -10.56 3.18
CA LEU A 124 9.94 -11.00 2.46
C LEU A 124 10.65 -9.80 1.80
N ASP A 125 11.63 -9.23 2.51
CA ASP A 125 12.71 -8.46 1.89
C ASP A 125 13.83 -9.47 1.52
N LEU A 126 13.82 -9.97 0.28
CA LEU A 126 14.79 -10.99 -0.16
C LEU A 126 15.95 -10.37 -0.94
N GLY A 127 16.91 -9.83 -0.18
CA GLY A 127 18.29 -9.71 -0.62
C GLY A 127 18.99 -11.07 -0.58
N SER A 128 19.60 -11.47 -1.70
CA SER A 128 20.46 -12.65 -1.89
C SER A 128 19.79 -14.05 -1.81
N ASN A 129 20.34 -14.97 -2.59
CA ASN A 129 19.86 -16.32 -2.88
C ASN A 129 19.71 -17.20 -1.62
N GLU A 130 18.49 -17.41 -1.13
CA GLU A 130 18.17 -18.54 -0.25
C GLU A 130 16.85 -19.20 -0.67
N SER A 131 16.86 -20.53 -0.66
CA SER A 131 15.76 -21.40 -1.04
C SER A 131 14.52 -21.20 -0.19
N PHE A 132 13.35 -21.26 -0.82
CA PHE A 132 12.03 -21.12 -0.21
C PHE A 132 11.71 -22.27 0.75
N THR A 133 12.14 -22.15 2.00
CA THR A 133 11.57 -22.92 3.12
C THR A 133 11.13 -21.92 4.15
N SER A 134 9.86 -21.52 4.15
CA SER A 134 9.38 -20.63 5.19
C SER A 134 7.90 -20.80 5.48
N ASP A 135 7.63 -21.15 6.73
CA ASP A 135 6.33 -21.44 7.32
C ASP A 135 5.50 -20.17 7.56
N PHE A 136 5.37 -19.32 6.54
CA PHE A 136 4.54 -18.13 6.64
C PHE A 136 3.07 -18.47 6.39
N THR A 137 2.22 -18.14 7.37
CA THR A 137 0.77 -18.22 7.25
C THR A 137 0.18 -17.03 6.50
N ILE A 138 0.90 -15.90 6.41
CA ILE A 138 0.47 -14.70 5.69
C ILE A 138 1.57 -14.28 4.71
N LEU A 139 1.21 -14.08 3.45
CA LEU A 139 2.13 -13.62 2.40
C LEU A 139 1.60 -12.36 1.72
N GLY A 140 2.35 -11.27 1.82
CA GLY A 140 2.08 -10.02 1.10
C GLY A 140 3.02 -9.84 -0.08
N LEU A 141 2.48 -9.61 -1.27
CA LEU A 141 3.22 -9.41 -2.52
C LEU A 141 3.03 -7.98 -3.02
N ALA A 142 4.11 -7.22 -3.08
CA ALA A 142 4.11 -5.81 -3.53
C ALA A 142 4.45 -5.64 -5.03
N SER A 143 4.99 -6.69 -5.67
CA SER A 143 5.61 -6.63 -7.00
C SER A 143 5.12 -7.77 -7.90
N PHE A 144 3.80 -7.96 -7.99
CA PHE A 144 3.20 -9.01 -8.81
C PHE A 144 3.40 -8.76 -10.31
N SER A 145 3.80 -9.78 -11.07
CA SER A 145 3.87 -9.74 -12.55
C SER A 145 2.84 -10.63 -13.21
N SER A 146 2.86 -11.94 -12.92
CA SER A 146 1.94 -12.93 -13.47
C SER A 146 1.77 -14.10 -12.50
N ALA A 147 0.77 -14.95 -12.74
CA ALA A 147 0.57 -16.18 -11.98
C ALA A 147 0.00 -17.28 -12.85
N ASP A 148 0.29 -18.51 -12.44
CA ASP A 148 -0.34 -19.73 -12.92
C ASP A 148 -0.77 -20.60 -11.74
N GLN A 149 -1.24 -21.81 -12.02
CA GLN A 149 -1.71 -22.74 -10.99
C GLN A 149 -0.61 -23.19 -10.00
N HIS A 150 0.66 -23.11 -10.36
CA HIS A 150 1.78 -23.67 -9.59
C HIS A 150 2.66 -22.60 -8.93
N SER A 151 2.68 -21.38 -9.49
CA SER A 151 3.53 -20.31 -8.97
C SER A 151 3.02 -18.91 -9.29
N ILE A 152 3.42 -17.95 -8.44
CA ILE A 152 3.32 -16.52 -8.73
C ILE A 152 4.68 -16.01 -9.16
N THR A 153 4.74 -15.30 -10.29
CA THR A 153 5.94 -14.61 -10.77
C THR A 153 5.91 -13.14 -10.33
N LEU A 154 6.98 -12.72 -9.69
CA LEU A 154 7.20 -11.33 -9.30
C LEU A 154 7.87 -10.54 -10.44
N GLU A 155 7.78 -9.21 -10.43
CA GLU A 155 8.39 -8.34 -11.44
C GLU A 155 9.91 -8.47 -11.54
N ASN A 156 10.57 -8.90 -10.46
CA ASN A 156 12.00 -9.22 -10.44
C ASN A 156 12.33 -10.62 -10.99
N GLY A 157 11.35 -11.35 -11.52
CA GLY A 157 11.50 -12.70 -12.07
C GLY A 157 11.54 -13.82 -11.02
N LYS A 158 11.46 -13.50 -9.72
CA LYS A 158 11.38 -14.54 -8.68
C LYS A 158 10.03 -15.23 -8.69
N LEU A 159 10.06 -16.54 -8.45
CA LEU A 159 8.87 -17.39 -8.36
C LEU A 159 8.52 -17.65 -6.91
N VAL A 160 7.25 -17.51 -6.58
CA VAL A 160 6.66 -17.91 -5.30
C VAL A 160 5.90 -19.22 -5.55
N PRO A 161 6.40 -20.35 -5.06
CA PRO A 161 5.72 -21.64 -5.23
C PRO A 161 4.48 -21.74 -4.33
N VAL A 162 3.58 -22.65 -4.67
CA VAL A 162 2.45 -23.01 -3.81
C VAL A 162 2.95 -23.47 -2.45
N SER A 163 2.43 -22.85 -1.39
CA SER A 163 2.67 -23.24 -0.01
C SER A 163 1.45 -23.93 0.60
N SER A 164 1.70 -25.01 1.34
CA SER A 164 0.67 -25.74 2.09
C SER A 164 0.34 -25.10 3.44
N THR A 165 1.18 -24.19 3.95
CA THR A 165 1.03 -23.50 5.24
C THR A 165 0.35 -22.13 5.11
N LEU A 166 0.24 -21.60 3.88
CA LEU A 166 -0.31 -20.29 3.59
C LEU A 166 -1.82 -20.21 3.91
N GLU A 167 -2.21 -19.24 4.72
CA GLU A 167 -3.59 -18.97 5.14
C GLU A 167 -4.15 -17.64 4.60
N ASP A 168 -3.32 -16.62 4.43
CA ASP A 168 -3.70 -15.32 3.86
C ASP A 168 -2.70 -14.88 2.78
N LEU A 169 -3.22 -14.58 1.59
CA LEU A 169 -2.45 -14.06 0.46
C LEU A 169 -2.93 -12.64 0.15
N GLN A 170 -2.02 -11.69 0.15
CA GLN A 170 -2.30 -10.29 -0.14
C GLN A 170 -1.50 -9.84 -1.36
N ILE A 171 -2.19 -9.37 -2.39
CA ILE A 171 -1.61 -8.74 -3.57
C ILE A 171 -1.80 -7.24 -3.39
N ASN A 172 -0.72 -6.54 -3.04
CA ASN A 172 -0.71 -5.10 -2.86
C ASN A 172 0.05 -4.49 -4.05
N THR A 173 -0.54 -3.54 -4.75
CA THR A 173 0.20 -2.75 -5.73
C THR A 173 0.14 -1.30 -5.32
N ASN A 174 1.26 -0.68 -4.93
CA ASN A 174 1.28 0.68 -4.38
C ASN A 174 0.92 1.81 -5.38
N ASN A 175 0.34 1.47 -6.54
CA ASN A 175 0.24 2.31 -7.72
C ASN A 175 -1.07 2.13 -8.53
N GLY A 176 -2.11 1.50 -7.98
CA GLY A 176 -3.35 1.31 -8.73
C GLY A 176 -3.18 0.47 -9.98
N LYS A 177 -2.26 -0.50 -9.96
CA LYS A 177 -1.92 -1.32 -11.14
C LYS A 177 -3.17 -2.03 -11.64
N GLU A 178 -3.39 -1.97 -12.95
CA GLU A 178 -4.48 -2.69 -13.59
C GLU A 178 -4.10 -4.14 -13.86
N PHE A 179 -4.97 -5.06 -13.44
CA PHE A 179 -4.82 -6.49 -13.65
C PHE A 179 -5.69 -6.93 -14.82
N THR A 180 -5.10 -7.72 -15.71
CA THR A 180 -5.86 -8.39 -16.76
C THR A 180 -6.67 -9.54 -16.18
N GLN A 181 -7.68 -9.99 -16.92
CA GLN A 181 -8.48 -11.14 -16.52
C GLN A 181 -7.62 -12.39 -16.31
N ASP A 182 -6.63 -12.62 -17.18
CA ASP A 182 -5.75 -13.79 -17.08
C ASP A 182 -4.86 -13.74 -15.83
N GLN A 183 -4.39 -12.55 -15.44
CA GLN A 183 -3.63 -12.38 -14.20
C GLN A 183 -4.49 -12.71 -12.98
N VAL A 184 -5.72 -12.19 -12.92
CA VAL A 184 -6.64 -12.49 -11.80
C VAL A 184 -6.97 -13.98 -11.75
N ILE A 185 -7.28 -14.60 -12.90
CA ILE A 185 -7.55 -16.03 -12.99
C ILE A 185 -6.34 -16.85 -12.53
N GLY A 186 -5.13 -16.49 -12.97
CA GLY A 186 -3.89 -17.15 -12.56
C GLY A 186 -3.71 -17.13 -11.04
N ILE A 187 -3.96 -15.98 -10.40
CA ILE A 187 -3.88 -15.86 -8.93
C ILE A 187 -4.94 -16.72 -8.25
N LEU A 188 -6.17 -16.76 -8.76
CA LEU A 188 -7.24 -17.60 -8.20
C LEU A 188 -6.92 -19.09 -8.32
N LEU A 189 -6.31 -19.52 -9.44
CA LEU A 189 -5.85 -20.90 -9.65
C LEU A 189 -4.70 -21.27 -8.69
N PHE A 190 -3.75 -20.35 -8.50
CA PHE A 190 -2.69 -20.49 -7.49
C PHE A 190 -3.28 -20.65 -6.09
N ALA A 191 -4.17 -19.73 -5.70
CA ALA A 191 -4.83 -19.70 -4.40
C ALA A 191 -5.57 -21.01 -4.09
N GLN A 192 -6.18 -21.62 -5.12
CA GLN A 192 -6.85 -22.91 -5.00
C GLN A 192 -5.90 -24.08 -4.69
N GLN A 193 -4.63 -24.01 -5.09
CA GLN A 193 -3.64 -25.04 -4.73
C GLN A 193 -3.15 -24.91 -3.28
N CYS A 194 -3.26 -23.73 -2.69
CA CYS A 194 -2.93 -23.50 -1.28
C CYS A 194 -4.03 -24.07 -0.38
N LYS A 195 -3.85 -25.32 0.06
CA LYS A 195 -4.87 -26.09 0.82
C LYS A 195 -5.36 -25.43 2.11
N ARG A 196 -4.55 -24.58 2.74
CA ARG A 196 -4.87 -23.89 3.99
C ARG A 196 -5.29 -22.43 3.79
N LEU A 197 -5.34 -21.95 2.54
CA LEU A 197 -5.69 -20.57 2.25
C LEU A 197 -7.14 -20.33 2.64
N LYS A 198 -7.35 -19.27 3.42
CA LYS A 198 -8.66 -18.80 3.88
C LYS A 198 -9.00 -17.44 3.29
N LYS A 199 -7.99 -16.62 2.98
CA LYS A 199 -8.19 -15.26 2.51
C LYS A 199 -7.26 -14.92 1.34
N LEU A 200 -7.82 -14.25 0.35
CA LEU A 200 -7.11 -13.63 -0.76
C LEU A 200 -7.55 -12.16 -0.84
N SER A 201 -6.61 -11.24 -0.70
CA SER A 201 -6.89 -9.80 -0.70
C SER A 201 -6.15 -9.10 -1.83
N PHE A 202 -6.88 -8.35 -2.64
CA PHE A 202 -6.37 -7.42 -3.65
C PHE A 202 -6.44 -6.00 -3.08
N ILE A 203 -5.30 -5.31 -2.96
CA ILE A 203 -5.19 -4.02 -2.27
C ILE A 203 -4.53 -3.02 -3.21
N ASP A 204 -5.12 -1.82 -3.29
CA ASP A 204 -4.60 -0.70 -4.10
C ASP A 204 -4.36 -1.06 -5.58
N CYS A 205 -5.21 -1.93 -6.14
CA CYS A 205 -5.13 -2.34 -7.55
C CYS A 205 -6.48 -2.23 -8.26
N LEU A 206 -6.45 -2.18 -9.60
CA LEU A 206 -7.64 -2.21 -10.44
C LEU A 206 -7.84 -3.63 -10.99
N LEU A 207 -9.00 -4.21 -10.71
CA LEU A 207 -9.39 -5.53 -11.20
C LEU A 207 -10.44 -5.40 -12.30
N PRO A 208 -10.56 -6.41 -13.18
CA PRO A 208 -11.67 -6.48 -14.13
C PRO A 208 -13.00 -6.45 -13.38
N LEU A 209 -13.93 -5.61 -13.83
CA LEU A 209 -15.26 -5.43 -13.21
C LEU A 209 -16.09 -6.72 -13.19
N SER A 210 -15.81 -7.62 -14.13
CA SER A 210 -16.38 -8.96 -14.18
C SER A 210 -15.35 -9.96 -14.68
N LEU A 211 -15.38 -11.15 -14.12
CA LEU A 211 -14.59 -12.29 -14.59
C LEU A 211 -15.48 -13.20 -15.43
N LEU A 212 -15.00 -13.63 -16.59
CA LEU A 212 -15.73 -14.56 -17.46
C LEU A 212 -16.03 -15.88 -16.73
N VAL A 213 -17.32 -16.12 -16.47
CA VAL A 213 -17.81 -17.27 -15.68
C VAL A 213 -17.37 -18.62 -16.26
N GLY A 214 -17.24 -18.73 -17.59
CA GLY A 214 -16.70 -19.93 -18.25
C GLY A 214 -15.28 -20.27 -17.79
N SER A 215 -14.44 -19.26 -17.59
CA SER A 215 -13.07 -19.38 -17.07
C SER A 215 -13.02 -19.56 -15.55
N LEU A 216 -14.15 -19.32 -14.85
CA LEU A 216 -14.31 -19.57 -13.41
C LEU A 216 -14.77 -20.99 -13.09
N SER A 217 -15.02 -21.85 -14.08
CA SER A 217 -15.40 -23.25 -13.86
C SER A 217 -14.46 -23.99 -12.88
N PRO A 218 -13.12 -23.81 -12.91
CA PRO A 218 -12.22 -24.35 -11.88
C PRO A 218 -12.38 -23.70 -10.50
N ILE A 219 -12.75 -22.41 -10.50
CA ILE A 219 -12.81 -21.45 -9.39
C ILE A 219 -14.14 -21.55 -8.61
N THR A 220 -15.19 -22.13 -9.20
CA THR A 220 -16.46 -22.48 -8.50
C THR A 220 -16.24 -23.38 -7.27
N LYS A 221 -15.05 -23.98 -7.14
CA LYS A 221 -14.58 -24.76 -6.00
C LYS A 221 -13.61 -24.00 -5.08
N LEU A 222 -13.55 -22.66 -5.10
CA LEU A 222 -12.87 -21.88 -4.07
C LEU A 222 -13.46 -22.24 -2.70
N ARG A 223 -12.87 -23.24 -2.05
CA ARG A 223 -13.32 -23.79 -0.78
C ARG A 223 -13.15 -22.72 0.29
N ASN A 224 -14.22 -22.14 0.82
CA ASN A 224 -14.18 -21.20 1.95
C ASN A 224 -13.09 -20.09 1.86
N ILE A 225 -12.53 -19.80 0.67
CA ILE A 225 -11.53 -18.77 0.47
C ILE A 225 -12.30 -17.47 0.26
N GLN A 226 -12.15 -16.55 1.19
CA GLN A 226 -12.70 -15.21 1.07
C GLN A 226 -11.81 -14.39 0.13
N VAL A 227 -12.36 -13.99 -1.02
CA VAL A 227 -11.69 -13.11 -1.98
C VAL A 227 -12.22 -11.69 -1.81
N SER A 228 -11.36 -10.77 -1.43
CA SER A 228 -11.68 -9.34 -1.23
C SER A 228 -10.85 -8.44 -2.12
N TRP A 229 -11.45 -7.33 -2.54
CA TRP A 229 -10.82 -6.29 -3.33
C TRP A 229 -11.05 -4.92 -2.67
N THR A 230 -9.97 -4.21 -2.39
CA THR A 230 -9.97 -2.92 -1.73
C THR A 230 -9.16 -1.95 -2.59
N PRO A 231 -9.78 -1.34 -3.63
CA PRO A 231 -9.09 -0.36 -4.48
C PRO A 231 -8.87 0.97 -3.77
N THR A 232 -9.73 1.35 -2.82
CA THR A 232 -9.65 2.57 -2.01
C THR A 232 -10.15 2.28 -0.58
N GLU A 233 -10.99 3.14 0.04
CA GLU A 233 -11.51 2.92 1.40
C GLU A 233 -12.62 1.87 1.46
N HIS A 234 -13.32 1.62 0.34
CA HIS A 234 -14.43 0.68 0.29
C HIS A 234 -13.98 -0.69 -0.23
N GLY A 235 -14.31 -1.74 0.54
CA GLY A 235 -14.00 -3.12 0.19
C GLY A 235 -15.15 -3.79 -0.56
N PHE A 236 -14.79 -4.58 -1.57
CA PHE A 236 -15.65 -5.47 -2.33
C PHE A 236 -15.27 -6.92 -2.02
N HIS A 237 -16.21 -7.84 -2.18
CA HIS A 237 -15.96 -9.27 -2.20
C HIS A 237 -16.35 -9.86 -3.55
N LEU A 238 -15.67 -10.93 -3.96
CA LEU A 238 -16.02 -11.63 -5.19
C LEU A 238 -17.21 -12.56 -4.94
N ASP A 239 -18.31 -12.34 -5.65
CA ASP A 239 -19.35 -13.34 -5.82
C ASP A 239 -18.89 -14.34 -6.89
N SER A 240 -18.39 -15.49 -6.43
CA SER A 240 -17.85 -16.55 -7.29
C SER A 240 -18.91 -17.22 -8.17
N SER A 241 -20.20 -17.12 -7.82
CA SER A 241 -21.29 -17.68 -8.63
C SER A 241 -21.60 -16.81 -9.86
N ARG A 242 -21.39 -15.49 -9.73
CA ARG A 242 -21.68 -14.50 -10.77
C ARG A 242 -20.41 -13.97 -11.45
N GLY A 243 -19.24 -14.21 -10.88
CA GLY A 243 -17.98 -13.62 -11.33
C GLY A 243 -17.93 -12.11 -11.19
N LYS A 244 -18.65 -11.54 -10.21
CA LYS A 244 -18.81 -10.08 -10.03
C LYS A 244 -18.39 -9.64 -8.65
N TRP A 245 -17.91 -8.40 -8.55
CA TRP A 245 -17.58 -7.75 -7.28
C TRP A 245 -18.83 -7.17 -6.64
N VAL A 246 -19.04 -7.46 -5.35
CA VAL A 246 -20.17 -7.00 -4.56
C VAL A 246 -19.64 -6.16 -3.40
N SER A 247 -20.23 -5.00 -3.17
CA SER A 247 -19.81 -4.12 -2.07
C SER A 247 -20.03 -4.80 -0.71
N ASN A 248 -19.10 -4.62 0.22
CA ASN A 248 -19.29 -5.02 1.62
C ASN A 248 -20.17 -4.04 2.41
N SER A 249 -20.63 -2.93 1.80
CA SER A 249 -21.55 -2.02 2.46
C SER A 249 -22.90 -2.71 2.67
N LYS A 250 -23.42 -2.65 3.90
CA LYS A 250 -24.81 -3.03 4.22
C LYS A 250 -25.85 -2.04 3.64
N GLU A 251 -25.45 -1.24 2.67
CA GLU A 251 -26.34 -0.36 1.93
C GLU A 251 -26.67 -1.06 0.62
N ALA A 252 -27.69 -1.90 0.71
CA ALA A 252 -28.49 -2.28 -0.42
C ALA A 252 -29.00 -0.99 -1.09
N THR A 253 -28.32 -0.57 -2.15
CA THR A 253 -28.93 0.30 -3.14
C THR A 253 -28.91 -0.45 -4.45
N THR A 254 -30.00 -1.18 -4.66
CA THR A 254 -30.53 -1.52 -5.98
C THR A 254 -30.46 -0.27 -6.84
N LEU A 255 -29.62 -0.28 -7.86
CA LEU A 255 -29.74 0.66 -8.97
C LEU A 255 -30.31 -0.15 -10.14
N GLU A 256 -31.58 0.14 -10.39
CA GLU A 256 -32.38 -0.26 -11.55
C GLU A 256 -31.82 0.37 -12.83
#